data_AF-A0A6N2DXD3-F1
#
_entry.id   AF-A0A6N2DXD3-F1
#
_cell.length_a   1.000
_cell.length_b   1.000
_cell.length_c   1.000
_cell.angle_alpha   90.00
_cell.angle_beta   90.00
_cell.angle_gamma   90.00
#
_symmetry.space_group_name_H-M   'P 1'
#
loop_
_entity.id
_entity.type
_entity.pdbx_description
1 polymer ?
#
loop_
_entity_poly.entity_id
_entity_poly.type
_entity_poly.pdbx_seq_one_letter_code
_entity_poly.pdbx_strand_id
1 'polypeptide(L)'
;MDPLLRFGDDGPHVLELTRLLTERGHLDQAGPRFDRVVRRAVKEFQARHVDSRGRPLAVDGLVGPLTWWALRHPDNTALLGTSEAVETTLPEGGSAAGRAALRAAIAEMQAGAREVGANNDGPFVDKYLNGIVPAPANWCAGFTSWCYTHAPGGLPFRYSLGARDIRDQFRRQGWTYDVGERLPEPGDIIVWWRDQPDSWKGHIGLVHHHADGIVYTVEGNKGGFPAPVRRFDYVLSRIDRLLGFGRVP
;
A
#
# COMPACT_ATOMS: atom_id res chain seq x y z
N MET A 1 -8.83 -13.87 -25.95
CA MET A 1 -9.37 -13.69 -24.58
C MET A 1 -8.28 -14.10 -23.62
N ASP A 2 -8.06 -13.33 -22.56
CA ASP A 2 -7.06 -13.70 -21.56
C ASP A 2 -7.55 -14.89 -20.73
N PRO A 3 -6.72 -15.94 -20.55
CA PRO A 3 -7.11 -17.09 -19.75
C PRO A 3 -7.12 -16.72 -18.26
N LEU A 4 -7.98 -17.40 -17.50
CA LEU A 4 -7.85 -17.43 -16.05
C LEU A 4 -6.65 -18.32 -15.71
N LEU A 5 -5.59 -17.73 -15.16
CA LEU A 5 -4.45 -18.52 -14.67
C LEU A 5 -4.51 -18.70 -13.14
N ARG A 6 -4.07 -19.87 -12.69
CA ARG A 6 -4.00 -20.27 -11.29
C ARG A 6 -2.79 -21.15 -11.03
N PHE A 7 -2.53 -21.38 -9.74
CA PHE A 7 -1.47 -22.27 -9.30
C PHE A 7 -1.57 -23.66 -9.96
N GLY A 8 -0.44 -24.16 -10.45
CA GLY A 8 -0.33 -25.44 -11.15
C GLY A 8 -0.44 -25.33 -12.68
N ASP A 9 -0.94 -24.22 -13.21
CA ASP A 9 -0.98 -24.00 -14.66
C ASP A 9 0.44 -23.86 -15.23
N ASP A 10 0.60 -24.21 -16.51
CA ASP A 10 1.83 -24.01 -17.27
C ASP A 10 1.56 -23.59 -18.71
N GLY A 11 2.63 -23.21 -19.42
CA GLY A 11 2.60 -22.91 -20.85
C GLY A 11 2.82 -21.43 -21.20
N PRO A 12 2.51 -21.03 -22.44
CA PRO A 12 2.91 -19.73 -22.98
C PRO A 12 2.28 -18.54 -22.25
N HIS A 13 1.04 -18.68 -21.76
CA HIS A 13 0.38 -17.62 -21.01
C HIS A 13 0.98 -17.41 -19.61
N VAL A 14 1.46 -18.49 -18.97
CA VAL A 14 2.19 -18.38 -17.71
C VAL A 14 3.56 -17.73 -17.93
N LEU A 15 4.22 -18.03 -19.04
CA LEU A 15 5.46 -17.35 -19.43
C LEU A 15 5.25 -15.85 -19.67
N GLU A 16 4.13 -15.47 -20.30
CA GLU A 16 3.74 -14.05 -20.45
C GLU A 16 3.52 -13.39 -19.09
N LEU A 17 2.72 -14.00 -18.21
CA LEU A 17 2.49 -13.53 -16.85
C LEU A 17 3.80 -13.28 -16.09
N THR A 18 4.71 -14.25 -16.10
CA THR A 18 5.95 -14.15 -15.32
C THR A 18 6.91 -13.12 -15.89
N ARG A 19 6.97 -12.94 -17.22
CA ARG A 19 7.68 -11.80 -17.84
C ARG A 19 7.15 -10.47 -17.34
N LEU A 20 5.82 -10.32 -17.37
CA LEU A 20 5.21 -9.09 -16.91
C LEU A 20 5.52 -8.83 -15.43
N LEU A 21 5.41 -9.84 -14.57
CA LEU A 21 5.78 -9.71 -13.16
C LEU A 21 7.25 -9.34 -12.95
N THR A 22 8.17 -9.90 -13.74
CA THR A 22 9.60 -9.56 -13.69
C THR A 22 9.87 -8.13 -14.12
N GLU A 23 9.29 -7.68 -15.23
CA GLU A 23 9.39 -6.28 -15.70
C GLU A 23 8.90 -5.29 -14.64
N ARG A 24 7.92 -5.70 -13.83
CA ARG A 24 7.31 -4.88 -12.77
C ARG A 24 8.03 -5.03 -11.42
N GLY A 25 9.12 -5.78 -11.35
CA GLY A 25 9.92 -5.97 -10.14
C GLY A 25 9.26 -6.86 -9.08
N HIS A 26 8.33 -7.75 -9.45
CA HIS A 26 7.68 -8.70 -8.55
C HIS A 26 8.26 -10.12 -8.61
N LEU A 27 9.12 -10.40 -9.59
CA LEU A 27 9.68 -11.73 -9.81
C LEU A 27 11.10 -11.63 -10.39
N ASP A 28 12.04 -12.40 -9.84
CA ASP A 28 13.45 -12.32 -10.27
C ASP A 28 13.67 -12.90 -11.68
N GLN A 29 12.97 -13.99 -12.02
CA GLN A 29 13.14 -14.69 -13.31
C GLN A 29 11.80 -15.20 -13.85
N ALA A 30 11.56 -14.97 -15.15
CA ALA A 30 10.40 -15.47 -15.85
C ALA A 30 10.50 -16.97 -16.18
N GLY A 31 9.36 -17.67 -16.18
CA GLY A 31 9.29 -19.10 -16.45
C GLY A 31 7.88 -19.58 -16.83
N PRO A 32 7.75 -20.74 -17.46
CA PRO A 32 6.47 -21.21 -18.00
C PRO A 32 5.58 -21.95 -16.98
N ARG A 33 5.91 -21.96 -15.68
CA ARG A 33 5.17 -22.70 -14.64
C ARG A 33 4.63 -21.77 -13.56
N PHE A 34 3.35 -21.92 -13.23
CA PHE A 34 2.68 -21.13 -12.20
C PHE A 34 2.86 -21.84 -10.85
N ASP A 35 4.09 -21.75 -10.34
CA ASP A 35 4.48 -22.38 -9.10
C ASP A 35 4.15 -21.50 -7.87
N ARG A 36 4.71 -21.90 -6.72
CA ARG A 36 4.51 -21.19 -5.45
C ARG A 36 5.13 -19.79 -5.48
N VAL A 37 6.25 -19.61 -6.19
CA VAL A 37 6.96 -18.34 -6.32
C VAL A 37 6.13 -17.39 -7.18
N VAL A 38 5.63 -17.86 -8.33
CA VAL A 38 4.76 -17.08 -9.21
C VAL A 38 3.46 -16.70 -8.50
N ARG A 39 2.82 -17.62 -7.78
CA ARG A 39 1.61 -17.30 -7.00
C ARG A 39 1.84 -16.22 -5.96
N ARG A 40 2.99 -16.26 -5.27
CA ARG A 40 3.38 -15.22 -4.32
C ARG A 40 3.56 -13.88 -5.02
N ALA A 41 4.26 -13.86 -6.16
CA ALA A 41 4.47 -12.66 -6.96
C ALA A 41 3.15 -12.07 -7.48
N VAL A 42 2.20 -12.89 -7.97
CA VAL A 42 0.84 -12.44 -8.35
C VAL A 42 0.12 -11.80 -7.17
N LYS A 43 0.16 -12.44 -6.00
CA LYS A 43 -0.45 -11.91 -4.78
C LYS A 43 0.23 -10.61 -4.32
N GLU A 44 1.54 -10.49 -4.47
CA GLU A 44 2.27 -9.25 -4.17
C GLU A 44 1.93 -8.13 -5.16
N PHE A 45 1.73 -8.48 -6.43
CA PHE A 45 1.28 -7.57 -7.48
C PHE A 45 -0.15 -7.08 -7.17
N GLN A 46 -1.10 -7.99 -6.97
CA GLN A 46 -2.49 -7.68 -6.64
C GLN A 46 -2.61 -6.78 -5.40
N ALA A 47 -1.82 -7.05 -4.35
CA ALA A 47 -1.82 -6.22 -3.13
C ALA A 47 -1.36 -4.78 -3.37
N ARG A 48 -0.60 -4.54 -4.46
CA ARG A 48 -0.08 -3.21 -4.83
C ARG A 48 -0.89 -2.54 -5.93
N HIS A 49 -1.69 -3.27 -6.72
CA HIS A 49 -2.27 -2.75 -7.95
C HIS A 49 -3.80 -2.62 -7.88
N VAL A 50 -4.34 -1.92 -8.86
CA VAL A 50 -5.76 -1.58 -9.02
C VAL A 50 -6.31 -2.09 -10.34
N ASP A 51 -7.62 -2.26 -10.42
CA ASP A 51 -8.34 -2.63 -11.63
C ASP A 51 -8.56 -1.44 -12.57
N SER A 52 -9.21 -1.69 -13.70
CA SER A 52 -9.52 -0.69 -14.74
C SER A 52 -10.44 0.45 -14.29
N ARG A 53 -10.99 0.37 -13.08
CA ARG A 53 -11.84 1.40 -12.46
C ARG A 53 -11.13 2.08 -11.29
N GLY A 54 -9.85 1.80 -11.09
CA GLY A 54 -9.06 2.35 -10.00
C GLY A 54 -9.28 1.68 -8.64
N ARG A 55 -10.03 0.58 -8.58
CA ARG A 55 -10.32 -0.12 -7.33
C ARG A 55 -9.22 -1.13 -6.99
N PRO A 56 -8.86 -1.34 -5.72
CA PRO A 56 -7.87 -2.36 -5.35
C PRO A 56 -8.22 -3.75 -5.92
N LEU A 57 -7.21 -4.46 -6.41
CA LEU A 57 -7.40 -5.84 -6.87
C LEU A 57 -7.67 -6.78 -5.68
N ALA A 58 -8.49 -7.80 -5.91
CA ALA A 58 -8.61 -8.92 -4.98
C ALA A 58 -7.29 -9.68 -4.92
N VAL A 59 -6.81 -9.99 -3.72
CA VAL A 59 -5.48 -10.60 -3.51
C VAL A 59 -5.57 -12.13 -3.41
N ASP A 60 -6.30 -12.74 -4.34
CA ASP A 60 -6.65 -14.16 -4.38
C ASP A 60 -5.54 -15.06 -4.97
N GLY A 61 -4.60 -14.48 -5.72
CA GLY A 61 -3.57 -15.20 -6.47
C GLY A 61 -4.08 -15.83 -7.77
N LEU A 62 -5.24 -15.39 -8.27
CA LEU A 62 -5.81 -15.76 -9.56
C LEU A 62 -5.55 -14.64 -10.57
N VAL A 63 -5.05 -14.98 -11.75
CA VAL A 63 -4.83 -14.00 -12.82
C VAL A 63 -6.04 -14.03 -13.75
N GLY A 64 -7.07 -13.30 -13.34
CA GLY A 64 -8.26 -13.03 -14.15
C GLY A 64 -8.15 -11.73 -14.95
N PRO A 65 -9.20 -11.35 -15.70
CA PRO A 65 -9.18 -10.19 -16.61
C PRO A 65 -8.73 -8.88 -15.95
N LEU A 66 -9.11 -8.63 -14.70
CA LEU A 66 -8.71 -7.40 -13.99
C LEU A 66 -7.23 -7.40 -13.61
N THR A 67 -6.67 -8.57 -13.24
CA THR A 67 -5.23 -8.69 -12.94
C THR A 67 -4.42 -8.59 -14.24
N TRP A 68 -4.88 -9.21 -15.32
CA TRP A 68 -4.27 -9.06 -16.65
C TRP A 68 -4.26 -7.62 -17.13
N TRP A 69 -5.40 -6.95 -17.01
CA TRP A 69 -5.51 -5.55 -17.36
C TRP A 69 -4.50 -4.72 -16.54
N ALA A 70 -4.45 -4.90 -15.22
CA ALA A 70 -3.54 -4.16 -14.35
C ALA A 70 -2.08 -4.44 -14.66
N LEU A 71 -1.72 -5.69 -14.99
CA LEU A 71 -0.38 -6.02 -15.46
C LEU A 71 -0.08 -5.19 -16.70
N ARG A 72 -0.88 -5.26 -17.75
CA ARG A 72 -0.59 -4.60 -19.03
C ARG A 72 -0.71 -3.07 -19.03
N HIS A 73 -1.32 -2.48 -17.99
CA HIS A 73 -1.45 -1.04 -17.83
C HIS A 73 -0.73 -0.58 -16.56
N PRO A 74 0.61 -0.64 -16.53
CA PRO A 74 1.38 -0.22 -15.35
C PRO A 74 1.17 1.28 -15.05
N ASP A 75 1.02 2.10 -16.10
CA ASP A 75 0.71 3.54 -16.03
C ASP A 75 -0.81 3.79 -15.95
N ASN A 76 -1.48 3.25 -14.93
CA ASN A 76 -2.92 3.46 -14.73
C ASN A 76 -3.27 4.63 -13.79
N THR A 77 -2.31 5.52 -13.53
CA THR A 77 -2.44 6.68 -12.64
C THR A 77 -3.64 7.58 -12.97
N ALA A 78 -4.02 7.71 -14.24
CA ALA A 78 -5.18 8.49 -14.67
C ALA A 78 -6.53 7.93 -14.20
N LEU A 79 -6.66 6.60 -14.10
CA LEU A 79 -7.89 5.93 -13.64
C LEU A 79 -8.06 6.01 -12.12
N LEU A 80 -7.04 6.53 -11.43
CA LEU A 80 -6.96 6.71 -10.00
C LEU A 80 -7.32 8.13 -9.57
N GLY A 81 -7.55 9.04 -10.54
CA GLY A 81 -7.96 10.43 -10.32
C GLY A 81 -9.47 10.66 -10.33
N THR A 82 -10.30 9.64 -10.59
CA THR A 82 -11.77 9.76 -10.68
C THR A 82 -12.52 9.28 -9.43
N SER A 83 -11.86 9.18 -8.28
CA SER A 83 -12.55 9.05 -7.00
C SER A 83 -12.99 10.44 -6.56
N GLU A 84 -14.27 10.71 -6.78
CA GLU A 84 -15.13 11.81 -6.30
C GLU A 84 -14.51 13.00 -5.56
N ALA A 85 -14.93 14.17 -6.02
CA ALA A 85 -14.57 15.46 -5.49
C ALA A 85 -14.88 15.61 -3.98
N VAL A 86 -13.92 16.25 -3.29
CA VAL A 86 -14.02 17.00 -2.02
C VAL A 86 -14.21 16.20 -0.72
N GLU A 87 -13.13 16.11 0.05
CA GLU A 87 -13.06 16.84 1.32
C GLU A 87 -11.66 17.47 1.44
N THR A 88 -11.61 18.79 1.28
CA THR A 88 -10.41 19.62 1.51
C THR A 88 -10.12 19.82 3.00
N THR A 89 -10.99 19.32 3.88
CA THR A 89 -10.91 19.44 5.33
C THR A 89 -10.68 18.08 5.97
N LEU A 90 -9.73 18.02 6.90
CA LEU A 90 -9.41 16.82 7.67
C LEU A 90 -10.62 16.47 8.57
N PRO A 91 -11.20 15.26 8.48
CA PRO A 91 -12.36 14.87 9.28
C PRO A 91 -12.10 14.98 10.80
N GLU A 92 -13.18 15.01 11.58
CA GLU A 92 -13.13 15.02 13.05
C GLU A 92 -12.63 13.68 13.63
N GLY A 93 -12.17 13.72 14.88
CA GLY A 93 -11.56 12.57 15.57
C GLY A 93 -10.04 12.48 15.36
N GLY A 94 -9.44 11.42 15.90
CA GLY A 94 -8.00 11.19 15.87
C GLY A 94 -7.22 11.98 16.91
N SER A 95 -6.03 11.50 17.27
CA SER A 95 -5.12 12.20 18.18
C SER A 95 -4.41 13.36 17.49
N ALA A 96 -3.86 14.29 18.28
CA ALA A 96 -3.10 15.42 17.75
C ALA A 96 -1.92 14.95 16.86
N ALA A 97 -1.22 13.90 17.27
CA ALA A 97 -0.12 13.31 16.51
C ALA A 97 -0.61 12.65 15.21
N GLY A 98 -1.65 11.82 15.28
CA GLY A 98 -2.24 11.17 14.11
C GLY A 98 -2.76 12.18 13.08
N ARG A 99 -3.50 13.21 13.52
CA ARG A 99 -4.01 14.26 12.65
C ARG A 99 -2.90 15.08 11.98
N ALA A 100 -1.80 15.33 12.69
CA ALA A 100 -0.64 15.99 12.12
C ALA A 100 0.03 15.15 11.03
N ALA A 101 0.18 13.84 11.27
CA ALA A 101 0.68 12.90 10.27
C ALA A 101 -0.22 12.83 9.04
N LEU A 102 -1.54 12.72 9.22
CA LEU A 102 -2.48 12.69 8.11
C LEU A 102 -2.46 14.00 7.30
N ARG A 103 -2.30 15.15 7.96
CA ARG A 103 -2.16 16.44 7.26
C ARG A 103 -0.91 16.47 6.37
N ALA A 104 0.22 15.97 6.86
CA ALA A 104 1.44 15.86 6.07
C ALA A 104 1.25 14.90 4.87
N ALA A 105 0.57 13.78 5.08
CA ALA A 105 0.26 12.83 4.01
C ALA A 105 -0.62 13.43 2.91
N ILE A 106 -1.66 14.18 3.29
CA ILE A 106 -2.53 14.90 2.35
C ILE A 106 -1.74 15.98 1.59
N ALA A 107 -0.85 16.70 2.26
CA ALA A 107 0.00 17.70 1.62
C ALA A 107 0.94 17.07 0.58
N GLU A 108 1.57 15.93 0.88
CA GLU A 108 2.39 15.19 -0.09
C GLU A 108 1.58 14.68 -1.29
N MET A 109 0.37 14.18 -1.04
CA MET A 109 -0.57 13.82 -2.10
C MET A 109 -0.89 15.02 -3.01
N GLN A 110 -1.21 16.18 -2.42
CA GLN A 110 -1.51 17.42 -3.15
C GLN A 110 -0.29 17.96 -3.92
N ALA A 111 0.92 17.76 -3.39
CA ALA A 111 2.17 18.06 -4.08
C ALA A 111 2.50 17.08 -5.21
N GLY A 112 1.68 16.04 -5.41
CA GLY A 112 1.89 15.04 -6.46
C GLY A 112 3.06 14.11 -6.16
N ALA A 113 3.37 13.86 -4.89
CA ALA A 113 4.46 12.98 -4.48
C ALA A 113 4.31 11.60 -5.12
N ARG A 114 5.33 11.19 -5.86
CA ARG A 114 5.38 9.91 -6.59
C ARG A 114 6.82 9.52 -6.91
N GLU A 115 6.99 8.29 -7.36
CA GLU A 115 8.24 7.84 -7.97
C GLU A 115 8.55 8.64 -9.25
N VAL A 116 9.83 8.93 -9.48
CA VAL A 116 10.30 9.68 -10.65
C VAL A 116 11.53 8.99 -11.21
N GLY A 117 11.57 8.79 -12.53
CA GLY A 117 12.70 8.16 -13.22
C GLY A 117 12.61 6.64 -13.26
N ALA A 118 12.43 5.97 -12.12
CA ALA A 118 12.31 4.52 -12.04
C ALA A 118 11.44 4.04 -10.86
N ASN A 119 11.07 2.76 -10.90
CA ASN A 119 10.30 2.11 -9.84
C ASN A 119 11.03 2.19 -8.49
N ASN A 120 10.33 2.61 -7.45
CA ASN A 120 10.87 2.87 -6.12
C ASN A 120 12.02 3.91 -6.09
N ASP A 121 12.04 4.88 -7.00
CA ASP A 121 13.15 5.83 -7.14
C ASP A 121 12.67 7.30 -7.23
N GLY A 122 13.62 8.22 -7.07
CA GLY A 122 13.44 9.66 -7.26
C GLY A 122 13.35 10.48 -5.96
N PRO A 123 13.25 11.81 -6.07
CA PRO A 123 13.49 12.74 -4.96
C PRO A 123 12.47 12.60 -3.82
N PHE A 124 11.21 12.25 -4.12
CA PHE A 124 10.24 11.95 -3.07
C PHE A 124 10.60 10.66 -2.33
N VAL A 125 11.04 9.64 -3.05
CA VAL A 125 11.45 8.37 -2.45
C VAL A 125 12.67 8.58 -1.56
N ASP A 126 13.71 9.26 -2.05
CA ASP A 126 14.91 9.59 -1.26
C ASP A 126 14.57 10.31 0.05
N LYS A 127 13.66 11.29 -0.01
CA LYS A 127 13.14 12.00 1.17
C LYS A 127 12.54 11.04 2.20
N TYR A 128 11.74 10.07 1.75
CA TYR A 128 11.08 9.10 2.64
C TYR A 128 12.00 7.95 3.10
N LEU A 129 13.06 7.65 2.37
CA LEU A 129 14.08 6.70 2.82
C LEU A 129 14.98 7.31 3.89
N ASN A 130 15.02 8.64 3.99
CA ASN A 130 15.66 9.40 5.07
C ASN A 130 17.13 9.00 5.28
N GLY A 131 17.83 8.69 4.19
CA GLY A 131 19.25 8.28 4.19
C GLY A 131 19.54 6.93 4.87
N ILE A 132 18.53 6.17 5.28
CA ILE A 132 18.71 4.85 5.92
C ILE A 132 19.17 3.82 4.89
N VAL A 133 18.61 3.86 3.69
CA VAL A 133 19.03 3.10 2.50
C VAL A 133 18.95 4.00 1.27
N PRO A 134 19.80 3.78 0.24
CA PRO A 134 19.66 4.49 -1.02
C PRO A 134 18.43 3.99 -1.80
N ALA A 135 17.84 4.85 -2.63
CA ALA A 135 16.92 4.40 -3.67
C ALA A 135 17.66 3.54 -4.72
N PRO A 136 16.98 2.59 -5.40
CA PRO A 136 15.57 2.28 -5.28
C PRO A 136 15.22 1.38 -4.09
N ALA A 137 14.20 1.75 -3.30
CA ALA A 137 13.73 0.93 -2.17
C ALA A 137 12.26 1.17 -1.82
N ASN A 138 11.62 0.16 -1.23
CA ASN A 138 10.21 0.27 -0.85
C ASN A 138 10.01 1.37 0.20
N TRP A 139 9.15 2.34 -0.10
CA TRP A 139 9.03 3.58 0.68
C TRP A 139 7.71 3.79 1.44
N CYS A 140 6.78 2.82 1.49
CA CYS A 140 5.48 2.99 2.19
C CYS A 140 5.62 3.30 3.70
N ALA A 141 6.47 2.56 4.40
CA ALA A 141 6.73 2.76 5.83
C ALA A 141 7.62 3.99 6.09
N GLY A 142 8.55 4.30 5.18
CA GLY A 142 9.31 5.55 5.21
C GLY A 142 8.40 6.77 5.09
N PHE A 143 7.47 6.75 4.13
CA PHE A 143 6.43 7.78 3.98
C PHE A 143 5.60 7.94 5.26
N THR A 144 5.14 6.83 5.85
CA THR A 144 4.36 6.87 7.10
C THR A 144 5.19 7.44 8.26
N SER A 145 6.46 7.01 8.40
CA SER A 145 7.37 7.57 9.40
C SER A 145 7.62 9.05 9.20
N TRP A 146 7.85 9.49 7.96
CA TRP A 146 8.02 10.91 7.61
C TRP A 146 6.78 11.73 7.92
N CYS A 147 5.58 11.21 7.67
CA CYS A 147 4.35 11.91 8.04
C CYS A 147 4.29 12.17 9.55
N TYR A 148 4.62 11.16 10.36
CA TYR A 148 4.61 11.28 11.82
C TYR A 148 5.72 12.18 12.40
N THR A 149 6.74 12.60 11.64
CA THR A 149 7.71 13.60 12.14
C THR A 149 7.07 14.97 12.34
N HIS A 150 5.91 15.22 11.72
CA HIS A 150 5.14 16.46 11.86
C HIS A 150 4.26 16.48 13.12
N ALA A 151 4.27 15.42 13.93
CA ALA A 151 3.56 15.40 15.20
C ALA A 151 4.08 16.50 16.15
N PRO A 152 3.22 17.17 16.94
CA PRO A 152 3.62 18.32 17.76
C PRO A 152 4.72 18.02 18.79
N GLY A 153 4.77 16.79 19.29
CA GLY A 153 5.80 16.31 20.23
C GLY A 153 7.01 15.66 19.56
N GLY A 154 7.14 15.79 18.23
CA GLY A 154 8.08 15.02 17.44
C GLY A 154 7.59 13.60 17.17
N LEU A 155 8.45 12.81 16.52
CA LEU A 155 8.12 11.46 16.09
C LEU A 155 7.83 10.54 17.32
N PRO A 156 6.62 9.97 17.47
CA PRO A 156 6.23 9.24 18.68
C PRO A 156 6.76 7.81 18.75
N PHE A 157 7.48 7.37 17.72
CA PHE A 157 8.12 6.06 17.62
C PHE A 157 9.46 6.21 16.88
N ARG A 158 10.27 5.17 16.79
CA ARG A 158 11.53 5.21 16.01
C ARG A 158 11.21 5.15 14.52
N TYR A 159 11.77 6.09 13.75
CA TYR A 159 11.66 6.10 12.30
C TYR A 159 12.03 4.74 11.70
N SER A 160 11.18 4.21 10.83
CA SER A 160 11.35 2.86 10.30
C SER A 160 10.89 2.73 8.85
N LEU A 161 11.62 1.94 8.08
CA LEU A 161 11.27 1.57 6.71
C LEU A 161 10.49 0.23 6.66
N GLY A 162 10.17 -0.37 7.80
CA GLY A 162 9.44 -1.62 7.90
C GLY A 162 8.02 -1.45 8.44
N ALA A 163 7.00 -1.73 7.62
CA ALA A 163 5.59 -1.67 8.03
C ALA A 163 5.29 -2.50 9.29
N ARG A 164 5.87 -3.71 9.38
CA ARG A 164 5.73 -4.59 10.55
C ARG A 164 6.46 -4.06 11.79
N ASP A 165 7.64 -3.46 11.60
CA ASP A 165 8.39 -2.88 12.71
C ASP A 165 7.63 -1.70 13.32
N ILE A 166 7.02 -0.83 12.50
CA ILE A 166 6.14 0.25 13.00
C ILE A 166 4.98 -0.34 13.81
N ARG A 167 4.28 -1.35 13.28
CA ARG A 167 3.20 -2.04 14.01
C ARG A 167 3.69 -2.62 15.34
N ASP A 168 4.85 -3.26 15.35
CA ASP A 168 5.42 -3.86 16.56
C ASP A 168 5.83 -2.80 17.59
N GLN A 169 6.29 -1.63 17.15
CA GLN A 169 6.51 -0.48 18.03
C GLN A 169 5.19 -0.02 18.67
N PHE A 170 4.12 0.13 17.89
CA PHE A 170 2.79 0.49 18.42
C PHE A 170 2.27 -0.57 19.39
N ARG A 171 2.44 -1.87 19.06
CA ARG A 171 2.00 -2.98 19.91
C ARG A 171 2.69 -2.96 21.27
N ARG A 172 4.00 -2.70 21.30
CA ARG A 172 4.77 -2.58 22.56
C ARG A 172 4.29 -1.44 23.44
N GLN A 173 3.69 -0.41 22.85
CA GLN A 173 3.10 0.73 23.57
C GLN A 173 1.62 0.52 23.93
N GLY A 174 1.00 -0.60 23.50
CA GLY A 174 -0.43 -0.83 23.67
C GLY A 174 -1.32 0.05 22.75
N TRP A 175 -0.79 0.52 21.63
CA TRP A 175 -1.48 1.44 20.71
C TRP A 175 -2.21 0.75 19.55
N THR A 176 -2.00 -0.56 19.37
CA THR A 176 -2.66 -1.35 18.32
C THR A 176 -4.05 -1.82 18.76
N TYR A 177 -4.95 -1.96 17.80
CA TYR A 177 -6.28 -2.53 18.00
C TYR A 177 -6.78 -3.23 16.73
N ASP A 178 -7.63 -4.25 16.89
CA ASP A 178 -8.22 -5.00 15.79
C ASP A 178 -9.60 -4.46 15.35
N VAL A 179 -10.11 -4.96 14.23
CA VAL A 179 -11.45 -4.61 13.73
C VAL A 179 -12.51 -4.99 14.77
N GLY A 180 -13.39 -4.05 15.09
CA GLY A 180 -14.48 -4.26 16.03
C GLY A 180 -14.17 -3.87 17.49
N GLU A 181 -12.90 -3.70 17.86
CA GLU A 181 -12.54 -3.13 19.17
C GLU A 181 -12.86 -1.63 19.24
N ARG A 182 -12.64 -0.93 18.13
CA ARG A 182 -13.01 0.48 17.92
C ARG A 182 -13.02 0.82 16.44
N LEU A 183 -13.59 1.98 16.12
CA LEU A 183 -13.60 2.49 14.75
C LEU A 183 -12.27 3.20 14.41
N PRO A 184 -11.77 3.01 13.17
CA PRO A 184 -10.62 3.75 12.68
C PRO A 184 -10.87 5.26 12.63
N GLU A 185 -9.91 6.05 13.09
CA GLU A 185 -10.01 7.51 13.10
C GLU A 185 -8.92 8.16 12.23
N PRO A 186 -9.12 9.43 11.84
CA PRO A 186 -8.13 10.17 11.06
C PRO A 186 -6.74 10.15 11.70
N GLY A 187 -5.76 9.66 10.94
CA GLY A 187 -4.36 9.57 11.35
C GLY A 187 -3.91 8.25 11.93
N ASP A 188 -4.83 7.33 12.23
CA ASP A 188 -4.46 5.98 12.65
C ASP A 188 -3.62 5.29 11.57
N ILE A 189 -2.66 4.46 11.96
CA ILE A 189 -2.01 3.57 11.01
C ILE A 189 -2.95 2.39 10.69
N ILE A 190 -2.91 1.92 9.45
CA ILE A 190 -3.51 0.66 9.02
C ILE A 190 -2.40 -0.20 8.41
N VAL A 191 -2.30 -1.47 8.81
CA VAL A 191 -1.15 -2.31 8.47
C VAL A 191 -1.62 -3.64 7.87
N TRP A 192 -1.00 -4.03 6.77
CA TRP A 192 -1.26 -5.30 6.09
C TRP A 192 -0.06 -6.21 6.12
N TRP A 193 -0.30 -7.51 6.13
CA TRP A 193 0.74 -8.49 5.87
C TRP A 193 0.93 -8.74 4.37
N ARG A 194 2.15 -9.14 4.01
CA ARG A 194 2.47 -9.60 2.65
C ARG A 194 3.14 -10.96 2.72
N ASP A 195 2.97 -11.74 1.67
CA ASP A 195 3.38 -13.14 1.53
C ASP A 195 2.76 -14.11 2.53
N GLN A 196 3.06 -13.94 3.81
CA GLN A 196 2.58 -14.76 4.92
C GLN A 196 2.22 -13.88 6.12
N PRO A 197 1.20 -14.25 6.92
CA PRO A 197 0.80 -13.51 8.12
C PRO A 197 1.94 -13.25 9.12
N ASP A 198 2.92 -14.16 9.19
CA ASP A 198 4.05 -14.07 10.14
C ASP A 198 5.35 -13.54 9.51
N SER A 199 5.32 -13.13 8.23
CA SER A 199 6.48 -12.55 7.54
C SER A 199 6.74 -11.10 7.98
N TRP A 200 7.99 -10.67 7.92
CA TRP A 200 8.39 -9.26 8.13
C TRP A 200 7.85 -8.32 7.04
N LYS A 201 7.45 -8.85 5.88
CA LYS A 201 6.90 -8.04 4.79
C LYS A 201 5.50 -7.55 5.14
N GLY A 202 5.22 -6.31 4.78
CA GLY A 202 3.93 -5.69 4.99
C GLY A 202 3.71 -4.47 4.12
N HIS A 203 2.53 -3.89 4.24
CA HIS A 203 2.19 -2.56 3.72
C HIS A 203 1.61 -1.73 4.86
N ILE A 204 1.71 -0.42 4.77
CA ILE A 204 1.20 0.50 5.78
C ILE A 204 0.68 1.77 5.12
N GLY A 205 -0.35 2.33 5.70
CA GLY A 205 -0.97 3.59 5.30
C GLY A 205 -1.51 4.35 6.50
N LEU A 206 -2.03 5.55 6.23
CA LEU A 206 -2.73 6.37 7.21
C LEU A 206 -4.22 6.34 6.92
N VAL A 207 -5.04 6.13 7.94
CA VAL A 207 -6.49 6.25 7.85
C VAL A 207 -6.81 7.73 7.65
N HIS A 208 -7.54 8.06 6.59
CA HIS A 208 -8.13 9.37 6.41
C HIS A 208 -9.38 9.52 7.26
N HIS A 209 -10.31 8.57 7.13
CA HIS A 209 -11.54 8.47 7.94
C HIS A 209 -12.24 7.13 7.70
N HIS A 210 -13.26 6.87 8.50
CA HIS A 210 -14.20 5.77 8.32
C HIS A 210 -15.62 6.33 8.19
N ALA A 211 -16.37 5.88 7.19
CA ALA A 211 -17.77 6.22 6.98
C ALA A 211 -18.51 5.05 6.33
N ASP A 212 -19.75 4.77 6.76
CA ASP A 212 -20.64 3.77 6.16
C ASP A 212 -20.02 2.36 5.95
N GLY A 213 -19.15 1.94 6.88
CA GLY A 213 -18.46 0.65 6.81
C GLY A 213 -17.30 0.62 5.82
N ILE A 214 -16.90 1.77 5.28
CA ILE A 214 -15.74 1.97 4.42
C ILE A 214 -14.64 2.69 5.20
N VAL A 215 -13.41 2.19 5.09
CA VAL A 215 -12.21 2.89 5.56
C VAL A 215 -11.55 3.54 4.36
N TYR A 216 -11.32 4.84 4.46
CA TYR A 216 -10.55 5.60 3.50
C TYR A 216 -9.14 5.84 4.05
N THR A 217 -8.14 5.72 3.20
CA THR A 217 -6.72 5.82 3.59
C THR A 217 -5.98 6.79 2.68
N VAL A 218 -4.81 7.25 3.11
CA VAL A 218 -3.77 7.88 2.28
C VAL A 218 -2.54 6.99 2.35
N GLU A 219 -2.04 6.54 1.19
CA GLU A 219 -0.97 5.55 1.11
C GLU A 219 0.05 5.93 0.03
N GLY A 220 1.31 5.63 0.31
CA GLY A 220 2.41 5.72 -0.66
C GLY A 220 2.93 4.32 -1.03
N ASN A 221 3.70 4.23 -2.12
CA ASN A 221 4.23 2.98 -2.66
C ASN A 221 3.18 1.88 -2.86
N LYS A 222 2.03 2.28 -3.38
CA LYS A 222 0.95 1.37 -3.77
C LYS A 222 0.45 1.72 -5.17
N GLY A 223 0.83 0.89 -6.12
CA GLY A 223 0.42 0.98 -7.52
C GLY A 223 1.45 0.29 -8.40
N GLY A 224 1.25 0.41 -9.71
CA GLY A 224 2.36 0.30 -10.66
C GLY A 224 3.20 1.57 -10.65
N PHE A 225 4.44 1.46 -11.10
CA PHE A 225 5.27 2.63 -11.36
C PHE A 225 4.59 3.54 -12.41
N PRO A 226 4.63 4.87 -12.23
CA PRO A 226 5.11 5.58 -11.04
C PRO A 226 4.06 5.58 -9.93
N ALA A 227 4.35 4.93 -8.80
CA ALA A 227 3.40 4.86 -7.68
C ALA A 227 3.28 6.24 -7.00
N PRO A 228 2.08 6.86 -6.94
CA PRO A 228 1.89 8.12 -6.23
C PRO A 228 1.48 7.90 -4.77
N VAL A 229 1.63 8.93 -3.93
CA VAL A 229 0.86 9.09 -2.69
C VAL A 229 -0.57 9.45 -3.08
N ARG A 230 -1.56 8.67 -2.64
CA ARG A 230 -2.97 8.91 -2.95
C ARG A 230 -3.94 8.24 -1.99
N ARG A 231 -5.24 8.47 -2.21
CA ARG A 231 -6.32 7.84 -1.44
C ARG A 231 -6.70 6.46 -1.98
N PHE A 232 -7.15 5.62 -1.05
CA PHE A 232 -7.81 4.35 -1.31
C PHE A 232 -9.01 4.19 -0.39
N ASP A 233 -9.93 3.31 -0.75
CA ASP A 233 -11.05 2.90 0.06
C ASP A 233 -11.09 1.37 0.21
N TYR A 234 -11.59 0.90 1.34
CA TYR A 234 -11.78 -0.52 1.62
C TYR A 234 -13.05 -0.75 2.43
N VAL A 235 -13.76 -1.83 2.12
CA VAL A 235 -14.84 -2.32 2.98
C VAL A 235 -14.22 -2.85 4.28
N LEU A 236 -14.50 -2.21 5.42
CA LEU A 236 -13.89 -2.49 6.72
C LEU A 236 -13.99 -3.97 7.11
N SER A 237 -15.14 -4.59 6.84
CA SER A 237 -15.40 -5.99 7.17
C SER A 237 -14.72 -7.01 6.24
N ARG A 238 -14.07 -6.56 5.17
CA ARG A 238 -13.50 -7.42 4.10
C ARG A 238 -12.09 -6.99 3.68
N ILE A 239 -11.38 -6.24 4.52
CA ILE A 239 -10.01 -5.86 4.24
C ILE A 239 -9.13 -7.12 4.27
N ASP A 240 -8.74 -7.60 3.10
CA ASP A 240 -7.86 -8.77 3.01
C ASP A 240 -6.48 -8.44 3.60
N ARG A 241 -5.89 -9.42 4.29
CA ARG A 241 -4.55 -9.35 4.88
C ARG A 241 -4.32 -8.27 5.92
N LEU A 242 -5.38 -7.75 6.52
CA LEU A 242 -5.28 -6.78 7.60
C LEU A 242 -4.60 -7.40 8.83
N LEU A 243 -3.70 -6.65 9.45
CA LEU A 243 -3.06 -6.97 10.74
C LEU A 243 -3.57 -6.10 11.90
N GLY A 244 -4.50 -5.21 11.59
CA GLY A 244 -5.10 -4.26 12.52
C GLY A 244 -4.69 -2.82 12.23
N PHE A 245 -5.04 -1.99 13.19
CA PHE A 245 -4.82 -0.55 13.19
C PHE A 245 -3.91 -0.15 14.36
N GLY A 246 -3.51 1.12 14.40
CA GLY A 246 -2.81 1.66 15.56
C GLY A 246 -3.03 3.16 15.72
N ARG A 247 -3.24 3.60 16.96
CA ARG A 247 -3.49 5.00 17.32
C ARG A 247 -2.44 5.48 18.31
N VAL A 248 -1.65 6.48 17.90
CA VAL A 248 -0.85 7.25 18.85
C VAL A 248 -1.80 8.03 19.76
N PRO A 249 -1.64 8.03 21.09
CA PRO A 249 -2.50 8.76 22.01
C PRO A 249 -2.45 10.29 21.81
#